data_AF-A0A8P0SDH7-F1
#
_entry.id   AF-A0A8P0SDH7-F1
#
_cell.length_a   1.000
_cell.length_b   1.000
_cell.length_c   1.000
_cell.angle_alpha   90.00
_cell.angle_beta   90.00
_cell.angle_gamma   90.00
#
_symmetry.space_group_name_H-M   'P 1'
#
loop_
_entity.id
_entity.type
_entity.pdbx_description
1 polymer ?
#
loop_
_entity_poly.entity_id
_entity_poly.type
_entity_poly.pdbx_seq_one_letter_code
_entity_poly.pdbx_strand_id
1 'polypeptide(L)'
;MKVVQGLGNGCDVIPLSKGTGKDRGAGRKATVLRYLNGDVKKILPDQRVIYYYADAQITRTTYPNGLEVVQFPNKQTEKHHPDGSKEIVLPDGTVKRLSDGREETVFPDGTVVHVERNGDRTIMLSNGQREIQTAGFERREYPDGTVKIVYCTGYQETRYASGCVKIRYEPGNMVLDGGRRLENKQHVGS
;
A
#
# COMPACT_ATOMS: atom_id res chain seq x y z
N MET A 1 -25.44 39.77 8.83
CA MET A 1 -25.14 38.54 8.07
C MET A 1 -25.43 38.81 6.61
N LYS A 2 -24.49 38.54 5.70
CA LYS A 2 -24.77 38.59 4.25
C LYS A 2 -24.53 37.19 3.72
N VAL A 3 -25.60 36.39 3.69
CA VAL A 3 -25.66 35.12 2.97
C VAL A 3 -25.76 35.52 1.50
N VAL A 4 -24.73 35.26 0.71
CA VAL A 4 -24.84 35.38 -0.74
C VAL A 4 -25.37 34.05 -1.23
N GLN A 5 -26.69 34.01 -1.40
CA GLN A 5 -27.40 32.88 -1.96
C GLN A 5 -27.17 32.88 -3.48
N GLY A 6 -26.64 31.78 -4.01
CA GLY A 6 -26.64 31.56 -5.46
C GLY A 6 -25.55 30.63 -5.97
N LEU A 7 -25.96 29.41 -6.36
CA LEU A 7 -26.03 28.95 -7.76
C LEU A 7 -26.46 27.46 -7.76
N GLY A 8 -27.71 27.20 -8.16
CA GLY A 8 -28.17 25.95 -8.80
C GLY A 8 -28.22 24.62 -8.02
N ASN A 9 -27.38 24.38 -7.01
CA ASN A 9 -27.12 23.00 -6.54
C ASN A 9 -27.22 22.81 -5.01
N GLY A 10 -28.06 23.59 -4.30
CA GLY A 10 -28.27 23.41 -2.85
C GLY A 10 -27.00 23.57 -2.00
N CYS A 11 -26.13 24.53 -2.36
CA CYS A 11 -24.86 24.79 -1.70
C CYS A 11 -24.87 26.17 -1.02
N ASP A 12 -24.52 26.24 0.27
CA ASP A 12 -24.25 27.50 0.95
C ASP A 12 -22.75 27.83 0.84
N VAL A 13 -22.44 28.90 0.11
CA VAL A 13 -21.07 29.41 -0.03
C VAL A 13 -20.86 30.51 1.01
N ILE A 14 -20.05 30.23 2.03
CA ILE A 14 -19.69 31.22 3.05
C ILE A 14 -18.22 31.60 2.86
N PRO A 15 -17.91 32.71 2.17
CA PRO A 15 -16.56 33.24 2.18
C PRO A 15 -16.20 33.68 3.61
N LEU A 16 -15.05 33.26 4.11
CA LEU A 16 -14.61 33.61 5.46
C LEU A 16 -14.35 35.13 5.52
N SER A 17 -15.27 35.88 6.14
CA SER A 17 -15.08 37.30 6.43
C SER A 17 -15.22 37.55 7.93
N LYS A 18 -14.17 38.18 8.47
CA LYS A 18 -13.98 38.66 9.85
C LYS A 18 -13.50 37.64 10.89
N GLY A 19 -12.19 37.65 11.09
CA GLY A 19 -11.65 37.72 12.44
C GLY A 19 -11.61 39.19 12.85
N THR A 20 -12.24 39.52 13.97
CA THR A 20 -12.07 40.80 14.66
C THR A 20 -10.66 40.80 15.24
N GLY A 21 -9.77 41.66 14.74
CA GLY A 21 -8.39 41.73 15.19
C GLY A 21 -7.48 42.26 14.08
N LYS A 22 -6.93 43.44 14.31
CA LYS A 22 -6.11 44.23 13.39
C LYS A 22 -4.84 43.44 13.03
N ASP A 23 -4.76 42.89 11.81
CA ASP A 23 -3.46 42.64 11.20
C ASP A 23 -3.51 42.93 9.69
N ARG A 24 -2.65 43.86 9.27
CA ARG A 24 -2.47 44.28 7.89
C ARG A 24 -1.51 43.29 7.24
N GLY A 25 -2.05 42.15 6.84
CA GLY A 25 -1.43 41.26 5.88
C GLY A 25 -2.49 40.81 4.89
N ALA A 26 -2.35 41.15 3.62
CA ALA A 26 -3.21 40.66 2.55
C ALA A 26 -2.95 39.16 2.30
N GLY A 27 -3.20 38.32 3.31
CA GLY A 27 -3.21 36.88 3.18
C GLY A 27 -4.39 36.50 2.31
N ARG A 28 -4.12 35.80 1.20
CA ARG A 28 -5.15 35.08 0.44
C ARG A 28 -5.98 34.28 1.45
N LYS A 29 -7.30 34.45 1.45
CA LYS A 29 -8.21 33.82 2.44
C LYS A 29 -8.71 32.48 1.91
N ALA A 30 -8.94 31.53 2.81
CA ALA A 30 -9.55 30.25 2.46
C ALA A 30 -11.05 30.41 2.16
N THR A 31 -11.55 29.66 1.17
CA THR A 31 -12.98 29.57 0.83
C THR A 31 -13.56 28.29 1.42
N VAL A 32 -14.73 28.36 2.06
CA VAL A 32 -15.41 27.20 2.65
C VAL A 32 -16.83 27.09 2.06
N LEU A 33 -17.14 25.91 1.52
CA LEU A 33 -18.47 25.54 1.02
C LEU A 33 -19.04 24.48 1.95
N ARG A 34 -20.30 24.64 2.36
CA ARG A 34 -21.04 23.68 3.16
C ARG A 34 -22.20 23.14 2.34
N TYR A 35 -22.32 21.83 2.29
CA TYR A 35 -23.36 21.15 1.54
C TYR A 35 -24.47 20.69 2.49
N LEU A 36 -25.68 20.56 1.97
CA LEU A 36 -26.85 20.14 2.76
C LEU A 36 -26.74 18.72 3.33
N ASN A 37 -25.96 17.85 2.67
CA ASN A 37 -25.66 16.50 3.15
C ASN A 37 -24.61 16.48 4.29
N GLY A 38 -24.16 17.65 4.76
CA GLY A 38 -23.17 17.79 5.83
C GLY A 38 -21.72 17.87 5.33
N ASP A 39 -21.46 17.59 4.05
CA ASP A 39 -20.12 17.65 3.49
C ASP A 39 -19.55 19.08 3.55
N VAL A 40 -18.22 19.17 3.59
CA VAL A 40 -17.52 20.46 3.63
C VAL A 40 -16.38 20.45 2.64
N LYS A 41 -16.35 21.45 1.74
CA LYS A 41 -15.21 21.69 0.85
C LYS A 41 -14.49 22.97 1.25
N LYS A 42 -13.19 22.90 1.48
CA LYS A 42 -12.31 24.04 1.79
C LYS A 42 -11.28 24.20 0.67
N ILE A 43 -11.11 25.42 0.18
CA ILE A 43 -10.06 25.77 -0.78
C ILE A 43 -9.10 26.70 -0.05
N LEU A 44 -7.86 26.25 0.09
CA LEU A 44 -6.83 26.95 0.83
C LEU A 44 -6.06 27.96 -0.06
N PRO A 45 -5.40 28.95 0.55
CA PRO A 45 -4.59 29.97 -0.16
C PRO A 45 -3.44 29.40 -1.00
N ASP A 46 -2.92 28.25 -0.59
CA ASP A 46 -1.86 27.49 -1.24
C ASP A 46 -2.41 26.52 -2.32
N GLN A 47 -3.65 26.73 -2.76
CA GLN A 47 -4.35 25.94 -3.78
C GLN A 47 -4.69 24.50 -3.37
N ARG A 48 -4.44 24.08 -2.12
CA ARG A 48 -4.94 22.79 -1.63
C ARG A 48 -6.46 22.80 -1.53
N VAL A 49 -7.08 21.68 -1.89
CA VAL A 49 -8.54 21.48 -1.75
C VAL A 49 -8.77 20.36 -0.74
N ILE A 50 -9.49 20.66 0.34
CA ILE A 50 -9.87 19.69 1.38
C ILE A 50 -11.37 19.43 1.25
N TYR A 51 -11.77 18.19 1.03
CA TYR A 51 -13.15 17.74 1.01
C TYR A 51 -13.40 16.78 2.17
N TYR A 52 -14.37 17.09 3.02
CA TYR A 52 -14.82 16.25 4.11
C TYR A 52 -16.17 15.64 3.76
N TYR A 53 -16.24 14.32 3.71
CA TYR A 53 -17.46 13.54 3.52
C TYR A 53 -18.05 13.22 4.88
N ALA A 54 -19.21 13.78 5.20
CA ALA A 54 -19.79 13.71 6.55
C ALA A 54 -20.29 12.31 6.91
N ASP A 55 -20.98 11.65 5.99
CA ASP A 55 -21.57 10.32 6.20
C ASP A 55 -20.48 9.26 6.48
N ALA A 56 -19.45 9.22 5.62
CA ALA A 56 -18.34 8.28 5.76
C ALA A 56 -17.25 8.73 6.77
N GLN A 57 -17.30 9.99 7.23
CA GLN A 57 -16.26 10.62 8.06
C GLN A 57 -14.86 10.56 7.43
N ILE A 58 -14.79 10.72 6.11
CA ILE A 58 -13.55 10.67 5.32
C ILE A 58 -13.11 12.09 4.95
N THR A 59 -11.82 12.38 5.08
CA THR A 59 -11.23 13.63 4.57
C THR A 59 -10.33 13.34 3.38
N ARG A 60 -10.60 13.97 2.23
CA ARG A 60 -9.73 13.94 1.04
C ARG A 60 -9.07 15.31 0.84
N THR A 61 -7.76 15.33 0.73
CA THR A 61 -6.98 16.54 0.44
C THR A 61 -6.28 16.38 -0.90
N THR A 62 -6.59 17.23 -1.86
CA THR A 62 -5.92 17.31 -3.15
C THR A 62 -4.91 18.46 -3.14
N TYR A 63 -3.66 18.16 -3.46
CA TYR A 63 -2.56 19.12 -3.52
C TYR A 63 -2.37 19.66 -4.94
N PRO A 64 -1.74 20.83 -5.12
CA PRO A 64 -1.55 21.45 -6.44
C PRO A 64 -0.69 20.62 -7.40
N ASN A 65 0.20 19.79 -6.86
CA ASN A 65 1.02 18.84 -7.64
C ASN A 65 0.24 17.57 -8.06
N GLY A 66 -1.05 17.47 -7.75
CA GLY A 66 -1.89 16.32 -8.05
C GLY A 66 -1.85 15.18 -7.01
N LEU A 67 -1.04 15.28 -5.97
CA LEU A 67 -1.07 14.32 -4.86
C LEU A 67 -2.42 14.39 -4.15
N GLU A 68 -3.03 13.24 -3.88
CA GLU A 68 -4.24 13.15 -3.09
C GLU A 68 -3.99 12.36 -1.81
N VAL A 69 -4.43 12.91 -0.67
CA VAL A 69 -4.33 12.28 0.64
C VAL A 69 -5.72 12.02 1.18
N VAL A 70 -6.06 10.76 1.45
CA VAL A 70 -7.35 10.33 2.00
C VAL A 70 -7.13 9.84 3.42
N GLN A 71 -7.89 10.38 4.37
CA GLN A 71 -7.85 10.02 5.78
C GLN A 71 -9.19 9.40 6.17
N PHE A 72 -9.13 8.18 6.71
CA PHE A 72 -10.28 7.41 7.12
C PHE A 72 -10.49 7.47 8.65
N PRO A 73 -11.71 7.25 9.14
CA PRO A 73 -12.01 7.31 10.57
C PRO A 73 -11.26 6.25 11.39
N ASN A 74 -10.89 5.12 10.78
CA ASN A 74 -10.09 4.07 11.41
C ASN A 74 -8.60 4.47 11.58
N LYS A 75 -8.20 5.70 11.25
CA LYS A 75 -6.81 6.22 11.21
C LYS A 75 -5.96 5.71 10.04
N GLN A 76 -6.54 4.93 9.12
CA GLN A 76 -5.87 4.63 7.86
C GLN A 76 -5.69 5.92 7.05
N THR A 77 -4.52 6.07 6.44
CA THR A 77 -4.22 7.17 5.52
C THR A 77 -3.73 6.62 4.20
N GLU A 78 -4.27 7.10 3.09
CA GLU A 78 -3.83 6.74 1.75
C GLU A 78 -3.31 7.96 1.02
N LYS A 79 -2.21 7.81 0.29
CA LYS A 79 -1.66 8.79 -0.63
C LYS A 79 -1.75 8.22 -2.04
N HIS A 80 -2.32 8.98 -2.96
CA HIS A 80 -2.44 8.63 -4.38
C HIS A 80 -1.63 9.65 -5.18
N HIS A 81 -0.59 9.19 -5.85
CA HIS A 81 0.33 10.03 -6.61
C HIS A 81 -0.11 10.13 -8.08
N PRO A 82 0.23 11.24 -8.77
CA PRO A 82 -0.12 11.43 -10.19
C PRO A 82 0.47 10.38 -11.14
N ASP A 83 1.60 9.75 -10.77
CA ASP A 83 2.24 8.67 -11.51
C ASP A 83 1.52 7.31 -11.36
N GLY A 84 0.42 7.28 -10.60
CA GLY A 84 -0.37 6.09 -10.31
C GLY A 84 0.12 5.29 -9.09
N SER A 85 1.25 5.67 -8.49
CA SER A 85 1.73 5.04 -7.26
C SER A 85 0.84 5.39 -6.06
N LYS A 86 0.80 4.49 -5.08
CA LYS A 86 -0.02 4.62 -3.87
C LYS A 86 0.77 4.26 -2.63
N GLU A 87 0.55 4.99 -1.54
CA GLU A 87 1.05 4.64 -0.20
C GLU A 87 -0.13 4.53 0.74
N ILE A 88 -0.24 3.42 1.46
CA ILE A 88 -1.30 3.13 2.43
C ILE A 88 -0.63 2.93 3.78
N VAL A 89 -1.00 3.76 4.75
CA VAL A 89 -0.57 3.63 6.15
C VAL A 89 -1.75 3.10 6.95
N LEU A 90 -1.60 1.90 7.49
CA LEU A 90 -2.60 1.24 8.32
C LEU A 90 -2.47 1.68 9.79
N PRO A 91 -3.53 1.49 10.60
CA PRO A 91 -3.55 1.96 12.00
C PRO A 91 -2.55 1.26 12.91
N ASP A 92 -2.12 0.04 12.55
CA ASP A 92 -1.10 -0.72 13.25
C ASP A 92 0.33 -0.24 12.95
N GLY A 93 0.50 0.70 12.01
CA GLY A 93 1.80 1.20 11.55
C GLY A 93 2.33 0.48 10.30
N THR A 94 1.61 -0.51 9.76
CA THR A 94 1.98 -1.16 8.51
C THR A 94 1.88 -0.17 7.35
N VAL A 95 2.93 -0.09 6.53
CA VAL A 95 2.98 0.79 5.35
C VAL A 95 3.02 -0.07 4.09
N LYS A 96 2.06 0.09 3.19
CA LYS A 96 2.04 -0.53 1.86
C LYS A 96 2.32 0.49 0.78
N ARG A 97 3.23 0.19 -0.14
CA ARG A 97 3.55 1.02 -1.31
C ARG A 97 3.28 0.21 -2.56
N LEU A 98 2.49 0.77 -3.47
CA LEU A 98 2.12 0.13 -4.74
C LEU A 98 2.61 1.02 -5.89
N SER A 99 3.34 0.44 -6.83
CA SER A 99 3.87 1.15 -8.00
C SER A 99 4.14 0.18 -9.15
N ASP A 100 3.64 0.48 -10.35
CA ASP A 100 3.86 -0.32 -11.57
C ASP A 100 3.62 -1.83 -11.41
N GLY A 101 2.56 -2.19 -10.67
CA GLY A 101 2.22 -3.61 -10.41
C GLY A 101 3.17 -4.34 -9.47
N ARG A 102 4.09 -3.62 -8.81
CA ARG A 102 4.87 -4.09 -7.66
C ARG A 102 4.25 -3.58 -6.37
N GLU A 103 4.45 -4.35 -5.31
CA GLU A 103 4.01 -3.99 -3.97
C GLU A 103 5.17 -4.13 -2.98
N GLU A 104 5.29 -3.19 -2.06
CA GLU A 104 6.16 -3.28 -0.90
C GLU A 104 5.31 -3.10 0.36
N THR A 105 5.47 -3.96 1.35
CA THR A 105 4.82 -3.84 2.66
C THR A 105 5.89 -3.83 3.75
N VAL A 106 5.90 -2.79 4.56
CA VAL A 106 6.76 -2.67 5.74
C VAL A 106 5.88 -2.82 6.98
N PHE A 107 6.19 -3.84 7.78
CA PHE A 107 5.49 -4.14 9.03
C PHE A 107 6.16 -3.44 10.23
N PRO A 108 5.40 -3.19 11.31
CA PRO A 108 5.93 -2.55 12.52
C PRO A 108 7.07 -3.31 13.20
N ASP A 109 7.15 -4.63 13.02
CA ASP A 109 8.21 -5.48 13.57
C ASP A 109 9.53 -5.39 12.77
N GLY A 110 9.56 -4.61 11.68
CA GLY A 110 10.69 -4.46 10.78
C GLY A 110 10.71 -5.46 9.62
N THR A 111 9.73 -6.36 9.54
CA THR A 111 9.59 -7.26 8.39
C THR A 111 9.22 -6.46 7.14
N VAL A 112 9.88 -6.74 6.02
CA VAL A 112 9.62 -6.11 4.73
C VAL A 112 9.28 -7.16 3.69
N VAL A 113 8.16 -7.00 2.99
CA VAL A 113 7.72 -7.89 1.92
C VAL A 113 7.68 -7.12 0.61
N HIS A 114 8.39 -7.61 -0.40
CA HIS A 114 8.28 -7.14 -1.77
C HIS A 114 7.56 -8.20 -2.61
N VAL A 115 6.62 -7.75 -3.44
CA VAL A 115 5.93 -8.56 -4.44
C VAL A 115 6.22 -7.96 -5.81
N GLU A 116 6.80 -8.78 -6.68
CA GLU A 116 7.10 -8.42 -8.06
C GLU A 116 5.87 -8.61 -8.96
N ARG A 117 5.90 -8.01 -10.15
CA ARG A 117 4.79 -8.06 -11.11
C ARG A 117 4.41 -9.48 -11.55
N ASN A 118 5.37 -10.40 -11.52
CA ASN A 118 5.17 -11.81 -11.84
C ASN A 118 4.59 -12.64 -10.67
N GLY A 119 4.39 -12.02 -9.50
CA GLY A 119 3.92 -12.67 -8.29
C GLY A 119 5.01 -13.20 -7.36
N ASP A 120 6.28 -13.15 -7.77
CA ASP A 120 7.39 -13.56 -6.91
C ASP A 120 7.46 -12.65 -5.69
N ARG A 121 7.76 -13.24 -4.51
CA ARG A 121 7.81 -12.52 -3.24
C ARG A 121 9.19 -12.62 -2.63
N THR A 122 9.71 -11.51 -2.12
CA THR A 122 10.89 -11.47 -1.26
C THR A 122 10.49 -10.94 0.11
N ILE A 123 10.77 -11.71 1.16
CA ILE A 123 10.48 -11.36 2.54
C ILE A 123 11.80 -11.18 3.28
N MET A 124 12.03 -10.02 3.88
CA MET A 124 13.14 -9.76 4.78
C MET A 124 12.60 -9.71 6.21
N LEU A 125 12.94 -10.71 7.01
CA LEU A 125 12.53 -10.81 8.41
C LEU A 125 13.44 -9.95 9.29
N SER A 126 12.89 -9.45 10.39
CA SER A 126 13.63 -8.62 11.37
C SER A 126 14.82 -9.34 12.02
N ASN A 127 14.83 -10.67 12.02
CA ASN A 127 15.93 -11.50 12.50
C ASN A 127 17.07 -11.69 11.48
N GLY A 128 17.01 -11.00 10.32
CA GLY A 128 18.01 -11.08 9.25
C GLY A 128 17.82 -12.26 8.30
N GLN A 129 16.82 -13.12 8.49
CA GLN A 129 16.46 -14.14 7.52
C GLN A 129 15.82 -13.51 6.29
N ARG A 130 16.05 -14.11 5.11
CA ARG A 130 15.44 -13.70 3.87
C ARG A 130 14.76 -14.88 3.19
N GLU A 131 13.52 -14.69 2.76
CA GLU A 131 12.75 -15.68 2.01
C GLU A 131 12.47 -15.18 0.60
N ILE A 132 12.60 -16.07 -0.38
CA ILE A 132 12.28 -15.83 -1.77
C ILE A 132 11.27 -16.90 -2.16
N GLN A 133 10.07 -16.50 -2.53
CA GLN A 133 8.99 -17.37 -2.97
C GLN A 133 8.74 -17.10 -4.45
N THR A 134 8.88 -18.13 -5.27
CA THR A 134 8.61 -18.10 -6.70
C THR A 134 7.65 -19.22 -7.06
N ALA A 135 7.13 -19.23 -8.29
CA ALA A 135 6.32 -20.34 -8.78
C ALA A 135 7.07 -21.70 -8.80
N GLY A 136 8.41 -21.68 -8.87
CA GLY A 136 9.22 -22.89 -8.99
C GLY A 136 9.83 -23.39 -7.67
N PHE A 137 10.04 -22.50 -6.71
CA PHE A 137 10.69 -22.84 -5.44
C PHE A 137 10.45 -21.79 -4.36
N GLU A 138 10.66 -22.23 -3.12
CA GLU A 138 10.83 -21.37 -1.95
C GLU A 138 12.28 -21.49 -1.45
N ARG A 139 12.95 -20.37 -1.26
CA ARG A 139 14.33 -20.30 -0.77
C ARG A 139 14.36 -19.48 0.52
N ARG A 140 14.91 -20.05 1.59
CA ARG A 140 15.19 -19.37 2.85
C ARG A 140 16.70 -19.24 3.06
N GLU A 141 17.15 -18.02 3.27
CA GLU A 141 18.52 -17.64 3.57
C GLU A 141 18.62 -17.26 5.04
N TYR A 142 19.57 -17.87 5.74
CA TYR A 142 19.79 -17.67 7.17
C TYR A 142 21.02 -16.77 7.39
N PRO A 143 21.07 -15.99 8.49
CA PRO A 143 22.21 -15.13 8.80
C PRO A 143 23.54 -15.87 8.97
N ASP A 144 23.50 -17.16 9.33
CA ASP A 144 24.68 -18.02 9.45
C ASP A 144 25.27 -18.42 8.09
N GLY A 145 24.64 -18.04 6.97
CA GLY A 145 25.02 -18.41 5.61
C GLY A 145 24.37 -19.70 5.10
N THR A 146 23.58 -20.38 5.93
CA THR A 146 22.81 -21.55 5.50
C THR A 146 21.71 -21.12 4.52
N VAL A 147 21.49 -21.91 3.47
CA VAL A 147 20.44 -21.69 2.49
C VAL A 147 19.64 -22.97 2.33
N LYS A 148 18.31 -22.89 2.51
CA LYS A 148 17.38 -23.98 2.23
C LYS A 148 16.53 -23.63 1.01
N ILE A 149 16.44 -24.54 0.04
CA ILE A 149 15.57 -24.41 -1.13
C ILE A 149 14.61 -25.59 -1.15
N VAL A 150 13.32 -25.32 -1.32
CA VAL A 150 12.25 -26.30 -1.51
C VAL A 150 11.66 -26.07 -2.88
N TYR A 151 11.85 -27.03 -3.79
CA TYR A 151 11.35 -26.96 -5.15
C TYR A 151 9.91 -27.48 -5.23
N CYS A 152 9.14 -26.96 -6.18
CA CYS A 152 7.80 -27.45 -6.48
C CYS A 152 7.78 -28.93 -6.92
N THR A 153 8.92 -29.47 -7.34
CA THR A 153 9.08 -30.90 -7.67
C THR A 153 9.12 -31.81 -6.42
N GLY A 154 9.17 -31.26 -5.21
CA GLY A 154 9.33 -32.00 -3.94
C GLY A 154 10.79 -32.23 -3.52
N TYR A 155 11.76 -31.82 -4.36
CA TYR A 155 13.16 -31.79 -3.96
C TYR A 155 13.43 -30.67 -2.96
N GLN A 156 14.29 -30.95 -1.99
CA GLN A 156 14.78 -29.99 -1.01
C GLN A 156 16.30 -30.01 -1.00
N GLU A 157 16.91 -28.84 -1.01
CA GLU A 157 18.34 -28.65 -0.87
C GLU A 157 18.63 -27.82 0.37
N THR A 158 19.62 -28.23 1.17
CA THR A 158 20.19 -27.41 2.25
C THR A 158 21.67 -27.28 2.01
N ARG A 159 22.12 -26.05 1.79
CA ARG A 159 23.53 -25.68 1.64
C ARG A 159 23.96 -25.01 2.93
N TYR A 160 24.89 -25.62 3.65
CA TYR A 160 25.44 -25.05 4.87
C TYR A 160 26.59 -24.10 4.56
N ALA A 161 26.87 -23.17 5.48
CA ALA A 161 27.99 -22.24 5.34
C ALA A 161 29.37 -22.93 5.21
N SER A 162 29.49 -24.16 5.72
CA SER A 162 30.68 -25.01 5.54
C SER A 162 30.90 -25.50 4.10
N GLY A 163 29.95 -25.28 3.19
CA GLY A 163 29.95 -25.82 1.84
C GLY A 163 29.31 -27.20 1.71
N CYS A 164 28.93 -27.84 2.82
CA CYS A 164 28.21 -29.11 2.79
C CYS A 164 26.83 -28.91 2.14
N VAL A 165 26.44 -29.82 1.23
CA VAL A 165 25.13 -29.81 0.58
C VAL A 165 24.38 -31.09 0.95
N LYS A 166 23.16 -30.94 1.42
CA LYS A 166 22.24 -32.05 1.70
C LYS A 166 21.04 -31.92 0.76
N ILE A 167 20.84 -32.96 -0.06
CA ILE A 167 19.68 -33.07 -0.96
C ILE A 167 18.74 -34.12 -0.39
N ARG A 168 17.45 -33.81 -0.35
CA ARG A 168 16.39 -34.74 0.05
C ARG A 168 15.25 -34.65 -0.96
N TYR A 169 14.61 -35.77 -1.24
CA TYR A 169 13.34 -35.81 -1.95
C TYR A 169 12.22 -36.12 -0.95
N GLU A 170 11.24 -35.23 -0.83
CA GLU A 170 10.02 -35.48 -0.06
C GLU A 170 8.81 -35.10 -0.92
N PRO A 171 8.10 -36.10 -1.48
CA PRO A 171 6.93 -35.83 -2.28
C PRO A 171 5.79 -35.31 -1.40
N GLY A 172 5.55 -33.99 -1.45
CA GLY A 172 4.29 -33.37 -1.06
C GLY A 172 4.31 -32.51 0.21
N ASN A 173 4.09 -31.21 0.03
CA ASN A 173 3.25 -30.35 0.88
C ASN A 173 2.88 -29.03 0.18
N MET A 174 2.65 -29.06 -1.14
CA MET A 174 2.04 -27.91 -1.83
C MET A 174 0.53 -28.08 -1.85
N VAL A 175 -0.18 -27.16 -1.19
CA VAL A 175 -1.58 -26.88 -1.49
C VAL A 175 -1.59 -26.25 -2.89
N LEU A 176 -1.77 -27.08 -3.91
CA LEU A 176 -2.07 -26.63 -5.27
C LEU A 176 -3.53 -26.18 -5.29
N ASP A 177 -3.79 -24.89 -5.13
CA ASP A 177 -5.06 -24.31 -5.60
C ASP A 177 -4.94 -24.07 -7.11
N GLY A 178 -5.97 -24.48 -7.87
CA GLY A 178 -6.02 -24.36 -9.32
C GLY A 178 -5.55 -25.60 -10.08
N GLY A 179 -6.46 -26.56 -10.26
CA GLY A 179 -6.22 -27.80 -10.95
C GLY A 179 -5.68 -27.65 -12.38
N ARG A 180 -4.70 -28.49 -12.71
CA ARG A 180 -4.57 -29.17 -14.01
C ARG A 180 -3.59 -30.33 -13.86
N ARG A 181 -4.16 -31.54 -13.95
CA ARG A 181 -3.46 -32.81 -14.12
C ARG A 181 -2.70 -32.76 -15.45
N LEU A 182 -1.39 -32.92 -15.41
CA LEU A 182 -0.61 -33.30 -16.59
C LEU A 182 0.05 -34.65 -16.32
N GLU A 183 -0.22 -35.56 -17.25
CA GLU A 183 0.07 -36.98 -17.19
C GLU A 183 1.57 -37.25 -17.29
N ASN A 184 2.03 -38.21 -16.48
CA ASN A 184 3.36 -38.78 -16.56
C ASN A 184 3.57 -39.47 -17.92
N LYS A 185 4.55 -39.01 -18.70
CA LYS A 185 5.24 -39.86 -19.69
C LYS A 185 6.62 -40.18 -19.17
N GLN A 186 6.79 -41.41 -18.69
CA GLN A 186 8.08 -42.04 -18.51
C GLN A 186 8.71 -42.27 -19.89
N HIS A 187 9.97 -41.92 -20.05
CA HIS A 187 10.83 -42.47 -21.10
C HIS A 187 12.28 -42.55 -20.65
N VAL A 188 12.97 -43.50 -21.29
CA VAL A 188 14.38 -43.92 -21.17
C VAL A 188 14.54 -45.04 -20.13
N GLY A 189 14.81 -46.30 -20.47
CA GLY A 189 15.41 -46.86 -21.68
C GLY A 189 16.88 -47.20 -21.45
N SER A 190 17.17 -48.46 -21.13
CA SER A 190 18.35 -49.25 -21.50
C SER A 190 18.06 -50.71 -21.15
#